data_AF-N1VUN0-F1
#
_entry.id   AF-N1VUN0-F1
#
_cell.length_a   1.000
_cell.length_b   1.000
_cell.length_c   1.000
_cell.angle_alpha   90.00
_cell.angle_beta   90.00
_cell.angle_gamma   90.00
#
_symmetry.space_group_name_H-M   'P 1'
#
loop_
_entity.id
_entity.type
_entity.pdbx_description
1 polymer ?
#
loop_
_entity_poly.entity_id
_entity_poly.type
_entity_poly.pdbx_seq_one_letter_code
_entity_poly.pdbx_strand_id
1 'polypeptide(L)'
;MRPFVVLIFALSLGFCTSEPQKNPTRDPYSLETLIFLEEVLLDAWESSESREDAMSRLRYVCRTRDTDDGYLCYTWGLLEYHRGNYAESYTAFRKALEKNPNDSLYKNMLRISAEKSGNLADLKAHSREGEVLAIFTEAQKLCKENKTPELESFRILAERGILTKETLRRGVLSDCFQRMNDGDKTLVQKEIRLSSLSYKDRLYADQMKTDPFSRIWDTASYHRGESGQAVGASAGVVTANAPIGTESGVTSATGLVKPSIAITEAWRKLKLASLSGNEPQGREAIRSFLAEIQSAKRKGKLEGQLALALERAAKLLLEQDPQYSKLRFLAKEL
;
A
#
# COMPACT_ATOMS: atom_id res chain seq x y z
N MET A 1 3.31 27.09 58.60
CA MET A 1 2.08 26.54 58.00
C MET A 1 1.30 27.70 57.39
N ARG A 2 1.06 27.90 56.09
CA ARG A 2 1.28 27.12 54.86
C ARG A 2 1.36 28.10 53.66
N PRO A 3 2.57 28.44 53.16
CA PRO A 3 2.74 28.83 51.75
C PRO A 3 3.24 27.64 50.89
N PHE A 4 3.54 26.51 51.52
CA PHE A 4 4.11 25.32 50.86
C PHE A 4 3.11 24.42 50.11
N VAL A 5 1.80 24.66 50.23
CA VAL A 5 0.78 23.79 49.59
C VAL A 5 0.48 24.21 48.14
N VAL A 6 0.73 25.47 47.77
CA VAL A 6 0.45 25.96 46.41
C VAL A 6 1.54 25.54 45.41
N LEU A 7 2.75 25.25 45.88
CA LEU A 7 3.87 24.90 44.99
C LEU A 7 3.88 23.43 44.55
N ILE A 8 3.11 22.55 45.20
CA ILE A 8 3.01 21.13 44.83
C ILE A 8 1.95 20.91 43.74
N PHE A 9 0.93 21.78 43.63
CA PHE A 9 -0.09 21.69 42.57
C PHE A 9 0.35 22.26 41.22
N ALA A 10 1.39 23.11 41.20
CA ALA A 10 1.95 23.68 39.97
C ALA A 10 2.99 22.78 39.28
N LEU A 11 3.53 21.77 40.00
CA LEU A 11 4.49 20.81 39.45
C LEU A 11 3.82 19.53 38.92
N SER A 12 2.52 19.34 39.14
CA SER A 12 1.75 18.18 38.62
C SER A 12 1.04 18.42 37.28
N LEU A 13 1.11 19.65 36.74
CA LEU A 13 0.55 20.00 35.42
C LEU A 13 1.63 20.08 34.31
N GLY A 14 2.88 19.75 34.64
CA GLY A 14 4.01 19.74 33.71
C GLY A 14 4.31 18.40 33.03
N PHE A 15 3.53 17.35 33.30
CA PHE A 15 3.54 16.14 32.48
C PHE A 15 2.56 16.30 31.33
N CYS A 16 2.81 17.31 30.49
CA CYS A 16 2.37 17.22 29.11
C CYS A 16 3.01 15.94 28.56
N THR A 17 2.14 15.01 28.15
CA THR A 17 2.47 13.91 27.27
C THR A 17 3.19 14.48 26.05
N SER A 18 4.52 14.58 26.12
CA SER A 18 5.32 14.73 24.93
C SER A 18 5.20 13.39 24.23
N GLU A 19 4.22 13.27 23.32
CA GLU A 19 4.31 12.27 22.27
C GLU A 19 5.74 12.35 21.73
N PRO A 20 6.46 11.22 21.63
CA PRO A 20 7.82 11.24 21.12
C PRO A 20 7.79 11.97 19.78
N GLN A 21 8.53 13.07 19.66
CA GLN A 21 8.58 13.87 18.45
C GLN A 21 8.78 12.94 17.25
N LYS A 22 7.75 12.82 16.41
CA LYS A 22 7.78 12.03 15.18
C LYS A 22 8.97 12.51 14.37
N ASN A 23 10.02 11.70 14.26
CA ASN A 23 11.10 11.99 13.35
C ASN A 23 10.62 11.55 11.96
N PRO A 24 10.25 12.46 11.04
CA PRO A 24 9.59 12.08 9.79
C PRO A 24 10.49 11.23 8.88
N THR A 25 11.80 11.22 9.13
CA THR A 25 12.77 10.41 8.40
C THR A 25 12.96 9.01 8.97
N ARG A 26 12.54 8.77 10.23
CA ARG A 26 12.71 7.50 10.95
C ARG A 26 11.39 6.79 11.24
N ASP A 27 10.36 7.56 11.55
CA ASP A 27 9.06 7.07 12.01
C ASP A 27 7.96 7.59 11.06
N PRO A 28 7.78 6.95 9.89
CA PRO A 28 6.84 7.42 8.85
C PRO A 28 5.38 7.47 9.35
N TYR A 29 5.01 6.60 10.29
CA TYR A 29 3.64 6.42 10.78
C TYR A 29 3.57 6.61 12.30
N SER A 30 2.42 7.02 12.85
CA SER A 30 2.27 7.07 14.31
C SER A 30 2.23 5.66 14.91
N LEU A 31 2.78 5.50 16.11
CA LEU A 31 2.76 4.21 16.80
C LEU A 31 1.33 3.70 17.02
N GLU A 32 0.40 4.60 17.34
CA GLU A 32 -1.03 4.26 17.46
C GLU A 32 -1.58 3.65 16.16
N THR A 33 -1.24 4.23 15.01
CA THR A 33 -1.64 3.71 13.69
C THR A 33 -1.11 2.31 13.45
N LEU A 34 0.16 2.06 13.80
CA LEU A 34 0.81 0.77 13.60
C LEU A 34 0.25 -0.31 14.52
N ILE A 35 0.03 0.00 15.79
CA ILE A 35 -0.57 -0.92 16.77
C ILE A 35 -2.00 -1.26 16.34
N PHE A 36 -2.81 -0.26 15.98
CA PHE A 36 -4.16 -0.49 15.50
C PHE A 36 -4.18 -1.39 14.26
N LEU A 37 -3.31 -1.11 13.28
CA LEU A 37 -3.25 -1.90 12.06
C LEU A 37 -2.84 -3.34 12.35
N GLU A 38 -1.86 -3.53 13.22
CA GLU A 38 -1.40 -4.85 13.66
C GLU A 38 -2.53 -5.65 14.29
N GLU A 39 -3.26 -5.08 15.26
CA GLU A 39 -4.41 -5.72 15.90
C GLU A 39 -5.46 -6.15 14.86
N VAL A 40 -5.88 -5.23 13.99
CA VAL A 40 -6.88 -5.50 12.96
C VAL A 40 -6.41 -6.60 11.99
N LEU A 41 -5.15 -6.58 11.58
CA LEU A 41 -4.63 -7.58 10.66
C LEU A 41 -4.50 -8.95 11.30
N LEU A 42 -4.18 -9.03 12.59
CA LEU A 42 -4.15 -10.29 13.35
C LEU A 42 -5.56 -10.86 13.53
N ASP A 43 -6.55 -10.02 13.84
CA ASP A 43 -7.96 -10.42 13.95
C ASP A 43 -8.48 -11.00 12.62
N ALA A 44 -8.00 -10.46 11.49
CA ALA A 44 -8.35 -10.94 10.15
C ALA A 44 -7.86 -12.37 9.83
N TRP A 45 -6.93 -12.89 10.64
CA TRP A 45 -6.42 -14.25 10.56
C TRP A 45 -7.11 -15.21 11.55
N GLU A 46 -7.97 -14.77 12.46
CA GLU A 46 -8.59 -15.72 13.40
C GLU A 46 -9.65 -16.61 12.72
N SER A 47 -10.54 -16.01 11.94
CA SER A 47 -11.65 -16.68 11.24
C SER A 47 -12.14 -15.85 10.04
N SER A 48 -13.07 -16.39 9.25
CA SER A 48 -13.70 -15.62 8.16
C SER A 48 -14.65 -14.53 8.67
N GLU A 49 -15.34 -14.77 9.79
CA GLU A 49 -16.23 -13.80 10.43
C GLU A 49 -15.42 -12.64 11.02
N SER A 50 -14.40 -12.96 11.83
CA SER A 50 -13.48 -11.96 12.38
C SER A 50 -12.75 -11.16 11.29
N ARG A 51 -12.54 -11.74 10.10
CA ARG A 51 -12.00 -11.02 8.95
C ARG A 51 -12.92 -9.92 8.46
N GLU A 52 -14.21 -10.18 8.29
CA GLU A 52 -15.15 -9.13 7.86
C GLU A 52 -15.31 -8.04 8.91
N ASP A 53 -15.26 -8.40 10.20
CA ASP A 53 -15.28 -7.45 11.31
C ASP A 53 -14.01 -6.59 11.34
N ALA A 54 -12.84 -7.21 11.17
CA ALA A 54 -11.56 -6.51 11.04
C ALA A 54 -11.56 -5.53 9.86
N MET A 55 -12.03 -5.96 8.69
CA MET A 55 -12.18 -5.09 7.52
C MET A 55 -13.15 -3.93 7.78
N SER A 56 -14.25 -4.20 8.49
CA SER A 56 -15.23 -3.17 8.86
C SER A 56 -14.66 -2.15 9.85
N ARG A 57 -13.86 -2.59 10.82
CA ARG A 57 -13.13 -1.71 11.75
C ARG A 57 -12.11 -0.85 11.02
N LEU A 58 -11.33 -1.44 10.11
CA LEU A 58 -10.35 -0.70 9.30
C LEU A 58 -11.04 0.39 8.46
N ARG A 59 -12.15 0.04 7.80
CA ARG A 59 -12.98 0.98 7.04
C ARG A 59 -13.54 2.10 7.91
N TYR A 60 -14.07 1.77 9.08
CA TYR A 60 -14.61 2.76 10.02
C TYR A 60 -13.52 3.75 10.42
N VAL A 61 -12.36 3.27 10.85
CA VAL A 61 -11.25 4.12 11.29
C VAL A 61 -10.72 4.99 10.16
N CYS A 62 -10.50 4.44 8.96
CA CYS A 62 -10.15 5.24 7.79
C CYS A 62 -11.19 6.34 7.51
N ARG A 63 -12.48 6.05 7.72
CA ARG A 63 -13.55 7.01 7.40
C ARG A 63 -13.77 8.08 8.45
N THR A 64 -13.56 7.79 9.74
CA THR A 64 -13.97 8.67 10.84
C THR A 64 -12.80 9.27 11.61
N ARG A 65 -11.63 8.62 11.62
CA ARG A 65 -10.46 9.12 12.33
C ARG A 65 -9.56 9.90 11.40
N ASP A 66 -9.02 11.01 11.89
CA ASP A 66 -7.96 11.74 11.23
C ASP A 66 -6.62 11.09 11.62
N THR A 67 -6.18 10.11 10.84
CA THR A 67 -4.81 9.57 10.96
C THR A 67 -3.89 10.35 10.03
N ASP A 68 -2.74 10.79 10.55
CA ASP A 68 -1.87 11.85 10.00
C ASP A 68 -1.39 11.67 8.54
N ASP A 69 -1.44 10.47 7.96
CA ASP A 69 -0.77 10.18 6.69
C ASP A 69 -1.59 9.35 5.69
N GLY A 70 -2.83 8.97 6.02
CA GLY A 70 -3.69 8.19 5.13
C GLY A 70 -3.30 6.71 4.97
N TYR A 71 -2.34 6.20 5.74
CA TYR A 71 -1.85 4.82 5.61
C TYR A 71 -2.89 3.73 5.85
N LEU A 72 -3.78 3.93 6.82
CA LEU A 72 -4.88 2.99 7.08
C LEU A 72 -5.86 2.95 5.91
N CYS A 73 -6.16 4.12 5.33
CA CYS A 73 -6.98 4.21 4.12
C CYS A 73 -6.31 3.56 2.91
N TYR A 74 -5.00 3.72 2.76
CA TYR A 74 -4.24 3.05 1.73
C TYR A 74 -4.29 1.52 1.89
N THR A 75 -4.04 1.02 3.10
CA THR A 75 -4.09 -0.42 3.41
C THR A 75 -5.48 -0.98 3.16
N TRP A 76 -6.52 -0.30 3.63
CA TRP A 76 -7.91 -0.67 3.36
C TRP A 76 -8.21 -0.71 1.86
N GLY A 77 -7.81 0.33 1.13
CA GLY A 77 -8.01 0.44 -0.31
C GLY A 77 -7.37 -0.70 -1.09
N LEU A 78 -6.17 -1.13 -0.69
CA LEU A 78 -5.51 -2.30 -1.27
C LEU A 78 -6.31 -3.58 -1.00
N LEU A 79 -6.70 -3.82 0.25
CA LEU A 79 -7.45 -5.03 0.60
C LEU A 79 -8.76 -5.11 -0.19
N GLU A 80 -9.51 -4.01 -0.30
CA GLU A 80 -10.74 -3.96 -1.13
C GLU A 80 -10.46 -4.12 -2.62
N TYR A 81 -9.38 -3.55 -3.14
CA TYR A 81 -8.96 -3.74 -4.53
C TYR A 81 -8.74 -5.23 -4.85
N HIS A 82 -8.08 -5.94 -3.93
CA HIS A 82 -7.77 -7.35 -4.09
C HIS A 82 -8.99 -8.26 -3.88
N ARG A 83 -9.99 -7.82 -3.12
CA ARG A 83 -11.33 -8.43 -3.03
C ARG A 83 -12.20 -8.21 -4.28
N GLY A 84 -11.81 -7.29 -5.16
CA GLY A 84 -12.60 -6.89 -6.33
C GLY A 84 -13.62 -5.79 -6.03
N ASN A 85 -13.63 -5.25 -4.81
CA ASN A 85 -14.51 -4.16 -4.38
C ASN A 85 -13.93 -2.81 -4.81
N TYR A 86 -13.83 -2.58 -6.12
CA TYR A 86 -13.13 -1.43 -6.68
C TYR A 86 -13.73 -0.06 -6.29
N ALA A 87 -15.03 0.01 -6.02
CA ALA A 87 -15.69 1.25 -5.58
C ALA A 87 -15.30 1.64 -4.14
N GLU A 88 -15.22 0.67 -3.23
CA GLU A 88 -14.73 0.90 -1.87
C GLU A 88 -13.24 1.25 -1.91
N SER A 89 -12.47 0.55 -2.74
CA SER A 89 -11.06 0.84 -2.98
C SER A 89 -10.82 2.27 -3.49
N TYR A 90 -11.61 2.73 -4.46
CA TYR A 90 -11.61 4.12 -4.94
C TYR A 90 -11.86 5.11 -3.80
N THR A 91 -12.88 4.85 -2.99
CA THR A 91 -13.22 5.69 -1.83
C THR A 91 -12.07 5.76 -0.82
N ALA A 92 -11.41 4.63 -0.57
CA ALA A 92 -10.28 4.52 0.35
C ALA A 92 -9.07 5.33 -0.14
N PHE A 93 -8.66 5.16 -1.40
CA PHE A 93 -7.52 5.89 -1.96
C PHE A 93 -7.79 7.38 -2.10
N ARG A 94 -9.05 7.78 -2.32
CA ARG A 94 -9.42 9.21 -2.31
C ARG A 94 -9.17 9.81 -0.92
N LYS A 95 -9.60 9.13 0.14
CA LYS A 95 -9.30 9.55 1.53
C LYS A 95 -7.81 9.54 1.84
N ALA A 96 -7.06 8.53 1.38
CA ALA A 96 -5.61 8.51 1.56
C ALA A 96 -4.94 9.73 0.90
N LEU A 97 -5.38 10.09 -0.31
CA LEU A 97 -4.87 11.25 -1.05
C LEU A 97 -5.28 12.59 -0.42
N GLU A 98 -6.45 12.69 0.20
CA GLU A 98 -6.85 13.88 1.00
C GLU A 98 -5.86 14.16 2.13
N LYS A 99 -5.26 13.12 2.72
CA LYS A 99 -4.25 13.23 3.79
C LYS A 99 -2.85 13.55 3.25
N ASN A 100 -2.48 12.94 2.12
CA ASN A 100 -1.20 13.20 1.47
C ASN A 100 -1.38 13.51 -0.03
N PRO A 101 -1.72 14.77 -0.40
CA PRO A 101 -2.08 15.14 -1.77
C PRO A 101 -0.96 14.97 -2.81
N ASN A 102 0.29 14.82 -2.37
CA ASN A 102 1.44 14.67 -3.26
C ASN A 102 1.93 13.22 -3.38
N ASP A 103 1.24 12.27 -2.77
CA ASP A 103 1.62 10.88 -2.81
C ASP A 103 1.34 10.22 -4.18
N SER A 104 2.41 9.91 -4.91
CA SER A 104 2.40 9.26 -6.23
C SER A 104 1.73 7.88 -6.20
N LEU A 105 1.95 7.11 -5.14
CA LEU A 105 1.37 5.79 -4.95
C LEU A 105 -0.14 5.89 -4.76
N TYR A 106 -0.61 6.83 -3.93
CA TYR A 106 -2.04 7.06 -3.71
C TYR A 106 -2.72 7.54 -4.99
N LYS A 107 -2.10 8.46 -5.74
CA LYS A 107 -2.60 8.92 -7.04
C LYS A 107 -2.75 7.77 -8.02
N ASN A 108 -1.75 6.90 -8.14
CA ASN A 108 -1.80 5.78 -9.06
C ASN A 108 -2.88 4.75 -8.64
N MET A 109 -2.97 4.44 -7.36
CA MET A 109 -3.98 3.48 -6.87
C MET A 109 -5.40 4.03 -6.96
N LEU A 110 -5.61 5.33 -6.71
CA LEU A 110 -6.89 6.02 -6.94
C LEU A 110 -7.30 5.92 -8.41
N ARG A 111 -6.37 6.22 -9.32
CA ARG A 111 -6.56 6.16 -10.77
C ARG A 111 -6.96 4.76 -11.25
N ILE A 112 -6.21 3.73 -10.85
CA ILE A 112 -6.49 2.33 -11.21
C ILE A 112 -7.84 1.89 -10.65
N SER A 113 -8.16 2.28 -9.42
CA SER A 113 -9.44 1.93 -8.79
C SER A 113 -10.61 2.64 -9.45
N ALA A 114 -10.44 3.90 -9.88
CA ALA A 114 -11.44 4.64 -10.66
C ALA A 114 -11.73 3.97 -12.00
N GLU A 115 -10.68 3.54 -12.73
CA GLU A 115 -10.83 2.79 -13.98
C GLU A 115 -11.64 1.51 -13.78
N LYS A 116 -11.27 0.71 -12.78
CA LYS A 116 -11.90 -0.59 -12.50
C LYS A 116 -13.32 -0.49 -11.98
N SER A 117 -13.64 0.59 -11.26
CA SER A 117 -14.97 0.83 -10.69
C SER A 117 -15.91 1.65 -11.58
N GLY A 118 -15.42 2.19 -12.71
CA GLY A 118 -16.19 3.10 -13.56
C GLY A 118 -16.30 4.53 -13.01
N ASN A 119 -15.56 4.89 -11.96
CA ASN A 119 -15.59 6.20 -11.31
C ASN A 119 -14.65 7.24 -11.95
N LEU A 120 -14.30 7.09 -13.24
CA LEU A 120 -13.45 8.08 -13.93
C LEU A 120 -14.13 9.45 -14.06
N ALA A 121 -15.46 9.47 -14.24
CA ALA A 121 -16.22 10.72 -14.30
C ALA A 121 -16.20 11.47 -12.95
N ASP A 122 -16.39 10.75 -11.84
CA ASP A 122 -16.27 11.32 -10.48
C ASP A 122 -14.86 11.86 -10.24
N LEU A 123 -13.84 11.06 -10.56
CA LEU A 123 -12.43 11.48 -10.45
C LEU A 123 -12.16 12.76 -11.26
N LYS A 124 -12.68 12.84 -12.49
CA LYS A 124 -12.50 14.00 -13.38
C LYS A 124 -13.15 15.26 -12.82
N ALA A 125 -14.33 15.15 -12.23
CA ALA A 125 -15.08 16.28 -11.67
C ALA A 125 -14.52 16.77 -10.31
N HIS A 126 -13.83 15.89 -9.58
CA HIS A 126 -13.47 16.14 -8.19
C HIS A 126 -12.36 17.19 -8.01
N SER A 127 -11.35 17.20 -8.90
CA SER A 127 -10.26 18.17 -8.79
C SER A 127 -9.51 18.34 -10.11
N ARG A 128 -8.72 19.42 -10.22
CA ARG A 128 -7.83 19.65 -11.37
C ARG A 128 -6.81 18.52 -11.58
N GLU A 129 -6.42 17.86 -10.50
CA GLU A 129 -5.52 16.70 -10.56
C GLU A 129 -6.28 15.43 -10.93
N GLY A 130 -7.48 15.24 -10.40
CA GLY A 130 -8.37 14.16 -10.79
C GLY A 130 -8.73 14.20 -12.27
N GLU A 131 -8.96 15.39 -12.83
CA GLU A 131 -9.11 15.63 -14.27
C GLU A 131 -7.92 15.06 -15.06
N VAL A 132 -6.70 15.40 -14.67
CA VAL A 132 -5.47 14.94 -15.34
C VAL A 132 -5.31 13.43 -15.23
N LEU A 133 -5.58 12.84 -14.05
CA LEU A 133 -5.51 11.39 -13.85
C LEU A 133 -6.56 10.64 -14.68
N ALA A 134 -7.77 11.19 -14.79
CA ALA A 134 -8.84 10.63 -15.60
C ALA A 134 -8.48 10.68 -17.10
N ILE A 135 -8.08 11.85 -17.62
CA ILE A 135 -7.66 12.02 -19.01
C ILE A 135 -6.49 11.10 -19.36
N PHE A 136 -5.49 11.00 -18.48
CA PHE A 136 -4.36 10.08 -18.69
C PHE A 136 -4.83 8.62 -18.81
N THR A 137 -5.79 8.21 -17.98
CA THR A 137 -6.32 6.84 -17.98
C THR A 137 -7.16 6.54 -19.20
N GLU A 138 -8.03 7.47 -19.60
CA GLU A 138 -8.82 7.39 -20.82
C GLU A 138 -7.92 7.28 -22.06
N ALA A 139 -6.90 8.14 -22.16
CA ALA A 139 -5.91 8.09 -23.22
C ALA A 139 -5.18 6.74 -23.23
N GLN A 140 -4.72 6.26 -22.07
CA GLN A 140 -4.05 4.97 -21.96
C GLN A 140 -4.95 3.81 -22.42
N LYS A 141 -6.23 3.83 -22.03
CA LYS A 141 -7.21 2.81 -22.44
C LYS A 141 -7.42 2.81 -23.95
N LEU A 142 -7.66 3.98 -24.55
CA LEU A 142 -7.80 4.10 -26.01
C LEU A 142 -6.56 3.58 -26.74
N CYS A 143 -5.37 3.94 -26.27
CA CYS A 143 -4.12 3.49 -26.88
C CYS A 143 -3.95 1.97 -26.83
N LYS A 144 -4.31 1.32 -25.72
CA LYS A 144 -4.32 -0.15 -25.58
C LYS A 144 -5.35 -0.81 -26.51
N GLU A 145 -6.47 -0.17 -26.75
CA GLU A 145 -7.53 -0.62 -27.67
C GLU A 145 -7.23 -0.28 -29.15
N ASN A 146 -6.01 0.19 -29.47
CA ASN A 146 -5.64 0.66 -30.80
C ASN A 146 -6.49 1.81 -31.35
N LYS A 147 -7.13 2.58 -30.48
CA LYS A 147 -7.85 3.81 -30.81
C LYS A 147 -6.95 5.02 -30.56
N THR A 148 -7.15 6.07 -31.32
CA THR A 148 -6.40 7.33 -31.17
C THR A 148 -7.12 8.25 -30.18
N PRO A 149 -6.50 8.63 -29.05
CA PRO A 149 -7.05 9.66 -28.17
C PRO A 149 -7.14 11.00 -28.88
N GLU A 150 -8.04 11.85 -28.40
CA GLU A 150 -8.19 13.21 -28.90
C GLU A 150 -6.91 14.02 -28.69
N LEU A 151 -6.59 14.91 -29.65
CA LEU A 151 -5.47 15.84 -29.56
C LEU A 151 -5.48 16.59 -28.21
N GLU A 152 -6.65 17.05 -27.78
CA GLU A 152 -6.81 17.83 -26.55
C GLU A 152 -6.37 17.05 -25.30
N SER A 153 -6.54 15.72 -25.29
CA SER A 153 -6.04 14.89 -24.20
C SER A 153 -4.52 14.96 -24.10
N PHE A 154 -3.80 14.86 -25.24
CA PHE A 154 -2.35 14.98 -25.26
C PHE A 154 -1.87 16.38 -24.89
N ARG A 155 -2.59 17.41 -25.34
CA ARG A 155 -2.32 18.82 -25.02
C ARG A 155 -2.38 19.08 -23.51
N ILE A 156 -3.51 18.73 -22.88
CA ILE A 156 -3.68 18.85 -21.42
C ILE A 156 -2.58 18.10 -20.66
N LEU A 157 -2.25 16.87 -21.07
CA LEU A 157 -1.21 16.09 -20.41
C LEU A 157 0.20 16.68 -20.59
N ALA A 158 0.49 17.31 -21.73
CA ALA A 158 1.75 18.01 -21.99
C ALA A 158 1.86 19.31 -21.19
N GLU A 159 0.81 20.13 -21.19
CA GLU A 159 0.74 21.37 -20.42
C GLU A 159 0.96 21.16 -18.92
N ARG A 160 0.41 20.04 -18.40
CA ARG A 160 0.51 19.66 -16.98
C ARG A 160 1.80 18.90 -16.64
N GLY A 161 2.69 18.72 -17.61
CA GLY A 161 4.01 18.08 -17.42
C GLY A 161 3.93 16.57 -17.15
N ILE A 162 2.81 15.92 -17.48
CA ILE A 162 2.68 14.45 -17.46
C ILE A 162 3.39 13.87 -18.68
N LEU A 163 3.24 14.53 -19.83
CA LEU A 163 3.98 14.20 -21.05
C LEU A 163 5.24 15.04 -21.18
N THR A 164 6.36 14.35 -21.27
CA THR A 164 7.68 14.88 -21.57
C THR A 164 8.19 14.31 -22.89
N LYS A 165 9.28 14.86 -23.42
CA LYS A 165 9.93 14.31 -24.62
C LYS A 165 10.32 12.84 -24.45
N GLU A 166 10.77 12.44 -23.26
CA GLU A 166 11.17 11.04 -23.02
C GLU A 166 9.94 10.12 -22.90
N THR A 167 8.87 10.55 -22.23
CA THR A 167 7.64 9.72 -22.12
C THR A 167 6.91 9.59 -23.46
N LEU A 168 7.03 10.55 -24.37
CA LEU A 168 6.51 10.43 -25.74
C LEU A 168 7.34 9.48 -26.61
N ARG A 169 8.59 9.20 -26.23
CA ARG A 169 9.48 8.27 -26.95
C ARG A 169 9.44 6.85 -26.38
N ARG A 170 9.24 6.72 -25.07
CA ARG A 170 9.38 5.43 -24.35
C ARG A 170 8.29 5.15 -23.32
N GLY A 171 7.28 6.01 -23.17
CA GLY A 171 6.21 5.83 -22.19
C GLY A 171 5.01 5.05 -22.73
N VAL A 172 4.03 4.79 -21.86
CA VAL A 172 2.79 4.04 -22.17
C VAL A 172 1.95 4.62 -23.32
N LEU A 173 2.13 5.91 -23.64
CA LEU A 173 1.41 6.59 -24.73
C LEU A 173 2.27 6.76 -26.00
N SER A 174 3.51 6.25 -26.02
CA SER A 174 4.47 6.45 -27.12
C SER A 174 3.92 5.96 -28.46
N ASP A 175 3.55 4.68 -28.56
CA ASP A 175 3.08 4.08 -29.82
C ASP A 175 1.82 4.77 -30.34
N CYS A 176 0.99 5.24 -29.43
CA CYS A 176 -0.22 5.98 -29.72
C CYS A 176 0.08 7.36 -30.28
N PHE A 177 1.02 8.06 -29.66
CA PHE A 177 1.53 9.33 -30.14
C PHE A 177 2.19 9.20 -31.53
N GLN A 178 2.93 8.12 -31.78
CA GLN A 178 3.54 7.87 -33.09
C GLN A 178 2.52 7.68 -34.21
N ARG A 179 1.32 7.19 -33.89
CA ARG A 179 0.21 7.04 -34.84
C ARG A 179 -0.57 8.32 -35.14
N MET A 180 -0.36 9.39 -34.36
CA MET A 180 -0.97 10.69 -34.67
C MET A 180 -0.39 11.27 -35.96
N ASN A 181 -1.14 12.17 -36.61
CA ASN A 181 -0.61 12.90 -37.76
C ASN A 181 0.52 13.87 -37.32
N ASP A 182 1.37 14.28 -38.26
CA ASP A 182 2.55 15.07 -37.94
C ASP A 182 2.22 16.51 -37.49
N GLY A 183 1.06 17.04 -37.89
CA GLY A 183 0.55 18.33 -37.43
C GLY A 183 0.25 18.30 -35.92
N ASP A 184 -0.52 17.31 -35.48
CA ASP A 184 -0.90 17.08 -34.09
C ASP A 184 0.33 16.80 -33.22
N LYS A 185 1.27 15.97 -33.71
CA LYS A 185 2.54 15.73 -33.02
C LYS A 185 3.30 17.04 -32.77
N THR A 186 3.35 17.91 -33.77
CA THR A 186 4.03 19.21 -33.68
C THR A 186 3.34 20.12 -32.66
N LEU A 187 2.01 20.12 -32.60
CA LEU A 187 1.24 20.90 -31.62
C LEU A 187 1.51 20.42 -30.20
N VAL A 188 1.39 19.11 -29.94
CA VAL A 188 1.67 18.52 -28.61
C VAL A 188 3.11 18.81 -28.18
N GLN A 189 4.09 18.66 -29.09
CA GLN A 189 5.50 18.91 -28.78
C GLN A 189 5.79 20.37 -28.39
N LYS A 190 5.05 21.34 -28.94
CA LYS A 190 5.18 22.76 -28.56
C LYS A 190 4.67 23.04 -27.15
N GLU A 191 3.74 22.23 -26.65
CA GLU A 191 3.14 22.40 -25.32
C GLU A 191 3.89 21.70 -24.19
N ILE A 192 4.87 20.85 -24.54
CA ILE A 192 5.77 20.24 -23.56
C ILE A 192 6.59 21.36 -22.92
N ARG A 193 6.12 21.85 -21.77
CA ARG A 193 6.92 22.71 -20.89
C ARG A 193 8.10 21.89 -20.39
N LEU A 194 9.27 22.52 -20.23
CA LEU A 194 10.39 21.91 -19.51
C LEU A 194 9.84 21.44 -18.16
N SER A 195 9.73 20.12 -17.99
CA SER A 195 9.06 19.55 -16.83
C SER A 195 9.76 20.06 -15.57
N SER A 196 9.03 20.76 -14.70
CA SER A 196 9.53 21.14 -13.37
C SER A 196 9.83 19.94 -12.49
N LEU A 197 9.39 18.75 -12.92
CA LEU A 197 9.58 17.48 -12.27
C LEU A 197 10.47 16.62 -13.15
N SER A 198 11.75 16.57 -12.80
CA SER A 198 12.68 15.59 -13.31
C SER A 198 12.13 14.19 -13.05
N TYR A 199 12.01 13.39 -14.10
CA TYR A 199 11.68 11.96 -13.99
C TYR A 199 12.56 11.26 -12.97
N LYS A 200 13.84 11.63 -12.96
CA LYS A 200 14.81 11.15 -11.99
C LYS A 200 14.41 11.61 -10.58
N ASP A 201 13.99 12.85 -10.37
CA ASP A 201 13.66 13.35 -9.03
C ASP A 201 12.35 12.75 -8.49
N ARG A 202 11.38 12.42 -9.36
CA ARG A 202 10.19 11.64 -8.97
C ARG A 202 10.52 10.17 -8.69
N LEU A 203 11.30 9.53 -9.56
CA LEU A 203 11.77 8.17 -9.32
C LEU A 203 12.61 8.09 -8.04
N TYR A 204 13.48 9.07 -7.81
CA TYR A 204 14.23 9.21 -6.58
C TYR A 204 13.32 9.55 -5.41
N ALA A 205 12.30 10.39 -5.52
CA ALA A 205 11.35 10.64 -4.43
C ALA A 205 10.52 9.38 -4.10
N ASP A 206 10.16 8.58 -5.09
CA ASP A 206 9.48 7.29 -4.91
C ASP A 206 10.42 6.22 -4.32
N GLN A 207 11.71 6.27 -4.67
CA GLN A 207 12.76 5.38 -4.12
C GLN A 207 13.30 5.85 -2.75
N MET A 208 13.34 7.16 -2.50
CA MET A 208 13.88 7.83 -1.30
C MET A 208 12.81 8.13 -0.26
N LYS A 209 11.52 8.05 -0.61
CA LYS A 209 10.56 7.60 0.39
C LYS A 209 11.10 6.26 0.86
N THR A 210 11.69 6.28 2.04
CA THR A 210 11.75 5.16 2.98
C THR A 210 10.33 4.73 3.37
N ASP A 211 9.43 4.66 2.39
CA ASP A 211 8.31 3.77 2.43
C ASP A 211 8.93 2.36 2.37
N PRO A 212 8.76 1.52 3.40
CA PRO A 212 9.22 0.14 3.36
C PRO A 212 8.66 -0.64 2.16
N PHE A 213 7.72 -0.07 1.40
CA PHE A 213 7.03 -0.68 0.27
C PHE A 213 7.50 -0.19 -1.11
N SER A 214 8.47 0.72 -1.20
CA SER A 214 9.07 1.16 -2.47
C SER A 214 9.74 0.02 -3.25
N ARG A 215 10.21 -1.03 -2.58
CA ARG A 215 10.75 -2.26 -3.21
C ARG A 215 9.68 -3.19 -3.79
N ILE A 216 8.42 -3.06 -3.36
CA ILE A 216 7.33 -3.99 -3.71
C ILE A 216 6.48 -3.45 -4.87
N TRP A 217 6.44 -2.14 -5.03
CA TRP A 217 5.87 -1.49 -6.21
C TRP A 217 7.01 -0.96 -7.07
N ASP A 218 7.47 -1.78 -8.03
CA ASP A 218 8.27 -1.25 -9.14
C ASP A 218 7.37 -0.37 -10.01
N THR A 219 7.18 0.89 -9.60
CA THR A 219 6.52 1.91 -10.40
C THR A 219 7.37 2.26 -11.63
N ALA A 220 8.66 1.90 -11.67
CA ALA A 220 9.49 2.12 -12.83
C ALA A 220 9.01 1.32 -14.05
N SER A 221 8.36 0.16 -13.88
CA SER A 221 7.69 -0.57 -14.99
C SER A 221 6.52 0.24 -15.59
N TYR A 222 5.65 0.80 -14.75
CA TYR A 222 4.53 1.68 -15.15
C TYR A 222 5.01 2.97 -15.80
N HIS A 223 6.11 3.53 -15.30
CA HIS A 223 6.76 4.70 -15.87
C HIS A 223 7.49 4.41 -17.20
N ARG A 224 7.89 3.15 -17.44
CA ARG A 224 8.57 2.67 -18.66
C ARG A 224 7.64 2.16 -19.76
N GLY A 225 6.32 2.22 -19.59
CA GLY A 225 5.41 1.70 -20.63
C GLY A 225 4.97 0.26 -20.44
N GLU A 226 5.52 -0.46 -19.46
CA GLU A 226 5.19 -1.86 -19.23
C GLU A 226 3.86 -1.94 -18.47
N SER A 227 2.99 -2.89 -18.83
CA SER A 227 1.86 -3.28 -17.99
C SER A 227 2.44 -3.89 -16.73
N GLY A 228 2.77 -3.05 -15.74
CA GLY A 228 3.48 -3.50 -14.55
C GLY A 228 2.74 -4.67 -13.93
N GLN A 229 3.38 -5.83 -13.94
CA GLN A 229 3.04 -6.86 -12.97
C GLN A 229 3.37 -6.23 -11.63
N ALA A 230 2.35 -5.96 -10.81
CA ALA A 230 2.57 -5.92 -9.38
C ALA A 230 3.30 -7.22 -9.06
N VAL A 231 4.55 -7.16 -8.62
CA VAL A 231 5.27 -8.36 -8.19
C VAL A 231 4.54 -8.82 -6.93
N GLY A 232 3.59 -9.75 -7.14
CA GLY A 232 2.48 -10.06 -6.23
C GLY A 232 1.21 -10.54 -6.95
N ALA A 233 1.07 -10.27 -8.25
CA ALA A 233 0.14 -10.95 -9.15
C ALA A 233 0.91 -12.00 -9.95
N SER A 234 1.11 -13.17 -9.36
CA SER A 234 1.61 -14.34 -10.07
C SER A 234 0.64 -14.68 -11.22
N ALA A 235 1.07 -14.38 -12.44
CA ALA A 235 0.52 -14.96 -13.65
C ALA A 235 1.04 -16.40 -13.75
N GLY A 236 0.23 -17.37 -13.33
CA GLY A 236 0.45 -18.79 -13.56
C GLY A 236 -0.60 -19.33 -14.51
N VAL A 237 -0.37 -19.21 -15.81
CA VAL A 237 -1.03 -20.06 -16.80
C VAL A 237 -0.44 -21.45 -16.62
N VAL A 238 -1.23 -22.40 -16.10
CA VAL A 238 -0.88 -23.82 -16.13
C VAL A 238 -1.96 -24.53 -16.95
N THR A 239 -1.57 -24.91 -18.15
CA THR A 239 -2.22 -25.92 -18.98
C THR A 239 -2.39 -27.20 -18.16
N ALA A 240 -3.64 -27.58 -17.92
CA ALA A 240 -4.00 -28.82 -17.26
C ALA A 240 -3.77 -30.00 -18.21
N ASN A 241 -2.93 -30.95 -17.81
CA ASN A 241 -3.04 -32.34 -18.22
C ASN A 241 -2.99 -33.19 -16.95
N ALA A 242 -4.14 -33.73 -16.55
CA ALA A 242 -4.25 -34.74 -15.52
C ALA A 242 -3.83 -36.11 -16.08
N PRO A 243 -3.39 -37.03 -15.21
CA PRO A 243 -4.13 -38.28 -15.17
C PRO A 243 -4.56 -38.70 -13.76
N ILE A 244 -5.69 -39.39 -13.79
CA ILE A 244 -6.43 -40.04 -12.73
C ILE A 244 -5.59 -41.15 -12.07
N GLY A 245 -5.68 -41.26 -10.75
CA GLY A 245 -5.16 -42.38 -9.97
C GLY A 245 -5.78 -42.40 -8.58
N THR A 246 -6.75 -43.28 -8.38
CA THR A 246 -7.38 -43.68 -7.12
C THR A 246 -6.40 -44.44 -6.22
N GLU A 247 -6.41 -44.19 -4.90
CA GLU A 247 -6.71 -45.21 -3.88
C GLU A 247 -6.53 -44.70 -2.43
N SER A 248 -7.29 -45.35 -1.56
CA SER A 248 -7.63 -45.14 -0.15
C SER A 248 -6.50 -45.34 0.87
N GLY A 249 -6.58 -44.64 2.02
CA GLY A 249 -5.83 -44.96 3.24
C GLY A 249 -6.23 -44.10 4.44
N VAL A 250 -6.59 -44.74 5.56
CA VAL A 250 -7.33 -44.19 6.71
C VAL A 250 -6.41 -43.75 7.87
N THR A 251 -6.77 -42.61 8.48
CA THR A 251 -6.48 -42.06 9.83
C THR A 251 -5.05 -41.85 10.33
N SER A 252 -4.78 -40.60 10.75
CA SER A 252 -4.40 -40.29 12.15
C SER A 252 -4.74 -38.85 12.47
N ALA A 253 -5.62 -38.67 13.47
CA ALA A 253 -6.05 -37.38 13.97
C ALA A 253 -4.98 -36.78 14.88
N THR A 254 -4.24 -35.81 14.35
CA THR A 254 -3.50 -34.82 15.14
C THR A 254 -4.13 -33.45 14.89
N GLY A 255 -4.34 -32.70 15.97
CA GLY A 255 -5.20 -31.52 16.02
C GLY A 255 -4.95 -30.54 14.88
N LEU A 256 -6.03 -30.24 14.15
CA LEU A 256 -6.13 -29.14 13.20
C LEU A 256 -6.03 -27.82 13.98
N VAL A 257 -4.82 -27.40 14.32
CA VAL A 257 -4.56 -25.97 14.52
C VAL A 257 -4.83 -25.34 13.17
N LYS A 258 -5.94 -24.60 13.05
CA LYS A 258 -6.25 -23.87 11.82
C LYS A 258 -5.04 -22.97 11.54
N PRO A 259 -4.45 -23.03 10.33
CA PRO A 259 -3.21 -22.30 10.01
C PRO A 259 -3.38 -20.77 10.06
N SER A 260 -4.60 -20.29 10.25
CA SER A 260 -4.93 -18.89 10.42
C SER A 260 -4.60 -18.40 11.85
N ILE A 261 -4.71 -19.27 12.87
CA ILE A 261 -4.31 -18.98 14.26
C ILE A 261 -2.78 -18.97 14.41
N ALA A 262 -2.06 -19.77 13.61
CA ALA A 262 -0.62 -19.95 13.72
C ALA A 262 0.19 -18.66 13.49
N ILE A 263 -0.23 -17.79 12.56
CA ILE A 263 0.38 -16.46 12.33
C ILE A 263 0.27 -15.62 13.60
N THR A 264 -0.95 -15.54 14.15
CA THR A 264 -1.25 -14.74 15.34
C THR A 264 -0.51 -15.24 16.57
N GLU A 265 -0.40 -16.55 16.74
CA GLU A 265 0.39 -17.16 17.83
C GLU A 265 1.89 -16.91 17.68
N ALA A 266 2.45 -17.03 16.48
CA ALA A 266 3.86 -16.76 16.24
C ALA A 266 4.21 -15.30 16.56
N TRP A 267 3.34 -14.36 16.16
CA TRP A 267 3.52 -12.96 16.49
C TRP A 267 3.34 -12.67 17.99
N ARG A 268 2.37 -13.31 18.66
CA ARG A 268 2.19 -13.20 20.12
C ARG A 268 3.43 -13.69 20.88
N LYS A 269 4.07 -14.77 20.43
CA LYS A 269 5.34 -15.26 21.00
C LYS A 269 6.46 -14.23 20.87
N LEU A 270 6.54 -13.52 19.74
CA LEU A 270 7.51 -12.44 19.56
C LEU A 270 7.27 -11.29 20.54
N LYS A 271 6.01 -10.88 20.75
CA LYS A 271 5.64 -9.87 21.75
C LYS A 271 6.11 -10.26 23.15
N LEU A 272 5.86 -11.51 23.56
CA LEU A 272 6.31 -12.02 24.87
C LEU A 272 7.85 -12.07 24.99
N ALA A 273 8.54 -12.46 23.92
CA ALA A 273 10.00 -12.44 23.86
C ALA A 273 10.54 -11.01 23.95
N SER A 274 9.87 -10.02 23.36
CA SER A 274 10.26 -8.61 23.43
C SER A 274 10.18 -8.06 24.86
N LEU A 275 9.09 -8.37 25.58
CA LEU A 275 8.88 -7.95 26.97
C LEU A 275 9.96 -8.52 27.90
N SER A 276 10.33 -9.78 27.71
CA SER A 276 11.38 -10.44 28.49
C SER A 276 12.80 -10.12 28.01
N GLY A 277 12.98 -9.63 26.79
CA GLY A 277 14.28 -9.46 26.15
C GLY A 277 14.95 -10.79 25.75
N ASN A 278 14.18 -11.86 25.60
CA ASN A 278 14.70 -13.18 25.27
C ASN A 278 15.00 -13.30 23.77
N GLU A 279 16.25 -13.01 23.38
CA GLU A 279 16.67 -13.03 21.97
C GLU A 279 16.50 -14.40 21.28
N PRO A 280 16.88 -15.54 21.90
CA PRO A 280 16.63 -16.85 21.29
C PRO A 280 15.15 -17.09 20.95
N GLN A 281 14.25 -16.79 21.90
CA GLN A 281 12.80 -16.93 21.67
C GLN A 281 12.30 -15.94 20.62
N GLY A 282 12.83 -14.71 20.60
CA GLY A 282 12.49 -13.71 19.59
C GLY A 282 12.84 -14.16 18.17
N ARG A 283 14.04 -14.74 17.98
CA ARG A 283 14.48 -15.28 16.68
C ARG A 283 13.62 -16.45 16.23
N GLU A 284 13.29 -17.36 17.15
CA GLU A 284 12.42 -18.49 16.85
C GLU A 284 11.02 -18.02 16.45
N ALA A 285 10.45 -17.07 17.20
CA ALA A 285 9.15 -16.50 16.91
C ALA A 285 9.09 -15.79 15.54
N ILE A 286 10.12 -15.01 15.18
CA ILE A 286 10.20 -14.35 13.85
C ILE A 286 10.31 -15.37 12.73
N ARG A 287 11.10 -16.43 12.88
CA ARG A 287 11.17 -17.50 11.86
C ARG A 287 9.83 -18.19 11.68
N SER A 288 9.15 -18.51 12.78
CA SER A 288 7.81 -19.10 12.75
C SER A 288 6.81 -18.16 12.07
N PHE A 289 6.84 -16.87 12.41
CA PHE A 289 5.99 -15.85 11.82
C PHE A 289 6.21 -15.73 10.31
N LEU A 290 7.46 -15.63 9.87
CA LEU A 290 7.82 -15.57 8.44
C LEU A 290 7.39 -16.82 7.68
N ALA A 291 7.57 -18.01 8.25
CA ALA A 291 7.13 -19.25 7.62
C ALA A 291 5.62 -19.23 7.34
N GLU A 292 4.83 -18.78 8.32
CA GLU A 292 3.38 -18.67 8.16
C GLU A 292 2.97 -17.55 7.19
N ILE A 293 3.66 -16.40 7.19
CA ILE A 293 3.45 -15.34 6.20
C ILE A 293 3.71 -15.87 4.77
N GLN A 294 4.79 -16.62 4.56
CA GLN A 294 5.11 -17.20 3.25
C GLN A 294 4.10 -18.28 2.83
N SER A 295 3.61 -19.07 3.78
CA SER A 295 2.51 -20.02 3.55
C SER A 295 1.24 -19.30 3.13
N ALA A 296 0.86 -18.23 3.85
CA ALA A 296 -0.31 -17.41 3.55
C ALA A 296 -0.25 -16.73 2.17
N LYS A 297 0.92 -16.21 1.77
CA LYS A 297 1.17 -15.63 0.45
C LYS A 297 0.86 -16.56 -0.72
N ARG A 298 0.89 -17.88 -0.51
CA ARG A 298 0.61 -18.89 -1.54
C ARG A 298 -0.86 -19.32 -1.62
N LYS A 299 -1.70 -18.98 -0.63
CA LYS A 299 -3.09 -19.47 -0.52
C LYS A 299 -4.07 -18.74 -1.43
N GLY A 300 -3.85 -17.46 -1.70
CA GLY A 300 -4.79 -16.65 -2.46
C GLY A 300 -4.36 -15.19 -2.57
N LYS A 301 -5.02 -14.47 -3.47
CA LYS A 301 -4.71 -13.05 -3.74
C LYS A 301 -5.01 -12.16 -2.52
N LEU A 302 -6.10 -12.42 -1.79
CA LEU A 302 -6.46 -11.66 -0.59
C LEU A 302 -5.57 -12.04 0.59
N GLU A 303 -5.42 -13.34 0.85
CA GLU A 303 -4.56 -13.89 1.91
C GLU A 303 -3.12 -13.38 1.78
N GLY A 304 -2.58 -13.36 0.56
CA GLY A 304 -1.24 -12.84 0.34
C GLY A 304 -1.10 -11.35 0.60
N GLN A 305 -2.15 -10.56 0.38
CA GLN A 305 -2.12 -9.12 0.70
C GLN A 305 -2.32 -8.84 2.19
N LEU A 306 -3.17 -9.61 2.88
CA LEU A 306 -3.28 -9.55 4.34
C LEU A 306 -1.94 -9.94 4.99
N ALA A 307 -1.27 -10.96 4.47
CA ALA A 307 0.01 -11.42 4.99
C ALA A 307 1.09 -10.37 4.75
N LEU A 308 1.11 -9.79 3.56
CA LEU A 308 2.01 -8.71 3.22
C LEU A 308 1.76 -7.48 4.11
N ALA A 309 0.52 -7.05 4.29
CA ALA A 309 0.18 -5.94 5.17
C ALA A 309 0.64 -6.19 6.62
N LEU A 310 0.51 -7.43 7.11
CA LEU A 310 0.88 -7.78 8.48
C LEU A 310 2.40 -7.82 8.66
N GLU A 311 3.14 -8.44 7.73
CA GLU A 311 4.61 -8.45 7.72
C GLU A 311 5.19 -7.02 7.74
N ARG A 312 4.54 -6.12 7.01
CA ARG A 312 4.91 -4.70 6.93
C ARG A 312 4.66 -3.94 8.23
N ALA A 313 3.46 -4.11 8.82
CA ALA A 313 3.14 -3.53 10.12
C ALA A 313 4.10 -4.05 11.21
N ALA A 314 4.36 -5.35 11.21
CA ALA A 314 5.30 -6.02 12.10
C ALA A 314 6.72 -5.43 12.03
N LYS A 315 7.24 -5.21 10.81
CA LYS A 315 8.56 -4.59 10.61
C LYS A 315 8.63 -3.18 11.20
N LEU A 316 7.64 -2.34 10.88
CA LEU A 316 7.58 -0.97 11.36
C LEU A 316 7.47 -0.93 12.90
N LEU A 317 6.70 -1.84 13.51
CA LEU A 317 6.63 -1.97 14.96
C LEU A 317 7.99 -2.36 15.57
N LEU A 318 8.70 -3.35 15.01
CA LEU A 318 10.03 -3.71 15.50
C LEU A 318 11.02 -2.53 15.44
N GLU A 319 10.93 -1.71 14.40
CA GLU A 319 11.79 -0.54 14.20
C GLU A 319 11.44 0.63 15.12
N GLN A 320 10.15 0.91 15.33
CA GLN A 320 9.69 2.15 15.96
C GLN A 320 9.29 1.97 17.42
N ASP A 321 8.59 0.89 17.74
CA ASP A 321 8.00 0.71 19.07
C ASP A 321 9.09 0.39 20.12
N PRO A 322 9.20 1.21 21.19
CA PRO A 322 10.15 0.98 22.28
C PRO A 322 10.05 -0.41 22.93
N GLN A 323 8.88 -1.06 22.89
CA GLN A 323 8.67 -2.40 23.43
C GLN A 323 9.57 -3.45 22.75
N TYR A 324 10.00 -3.20 21.52
CA TYR A 324 10.90 -4.10 20.78
C TYR A 324 12.34 -3.61 20.77
N SER A 325 12.72 -2.60 21.56
CA SER A 325 14.09 -2.06 21.59
C SER A 325 15.19 -3.12 21.70
N LYS A 326 14.99 -4.17 22.51
CA LYS A 326 15.93 -5.31 22.67
C LYS A 326 15.95 -6.26 21.47
N LEU A 327 14.89 -6.31 20.67
CA LEU A 327 14.73 -7.19 19.51
C LEU A 327 14.72 -6.43 18.17
N ARG A 328 14.92 -5.11 18.18
CA ARG A 328 14.85 -4.24 16.99
C ARG A 328 15.75 -4.69 15.85
N PHE A 329 16.91 -5.28 16.19
CA PHE A 329 17.83 -5.81 15.20
C PHE A 329 17.25 -6.94 14.34
N LEU A 330 16.15 -7.57 14.78
CA LEU A 330 15.45 -8.61 14.03
C LEU A 330 14.54 -8.03 12.93
N ALA A 331 14.27 -6.73 12.91
CA ALA A 331 13.50 -6.09 11.84
C ALA A 331 14.11 -6.30 10.44
N LYS A 332 15.43 -6.52 10.36
CA LYS A 332 16.15 -6.84 9.11
C LYS A 332 15.82 -8.23 8.55
N GLU A 333 15.19 -9.08 9.35
CA GLU A 333 14.76 -10.43 8.94
C GLU A 333 13.37 -10.41 8.27
N LEU A 334 12.63 -9.29 8.36
CA LEU A 334 11.35 -9.01 7.69
C LEU A 334 11.54 -8.16 6.42
#